data_AF-A0A834IPS7-F1
#
_entry.id   AF-A0A834IPS7-F1
#
_cell.length_a   1.000
_cell.length_b   1.000
_cell.length_c   1.000
_cell.angle_alpha   90.00
_cell.angle_beta   90.00
_cell.angle_gamma   90.00
#
_symmetry.space_group_name_H-M   'P 1'
#
loop_
_entity.id
_entity.type
_entity.pdbx_description
1 polymer ?
#
loop_
_entity_poly.entity_id
_entity_poly.type
_entity_poly.pdbx_seq_one_letter_code
_entity_poly.pdbx_strand_id
1 'polypeptide(L)'
;MDRMTNDIKEHTASQLSRIHVPEDISACDQVVCLPNKKYENLYKIKASGCHIVIVEGFCILNYKPLADLCDLKYYLTLNYEECFKRRMKRVYEPPDCPGYFEKCAWPEHLKQASEVKQTVQNVKYFNEDTVNIVDKILSDIVDII
;
A
#
# COMPACT_ATOMS: atom_id res chain seq x y z
N MET A 1 51.93 -2.78 21.88
CA MET A 1 50.67 -2.00 21.92
C MET A 1 50.81 -0.64 21.26
N ASP A 2 51.95 0.05 21.40
CA ASP A 2 52.14 1.40 20.87
C ASP A 2 52.05 1.53 19.35
N ARG A 3 52.49 0.49 18.60
CA ARG A 3 52.33 0.45 17.14
C ARG A 3 50.87 0.53 16.72
N MET A 4 50.01 -0.31 17.30
CA MET A 4 48.58 -0.34 17.00
C MET A 4 47.90 1.00 17.33
N THR A 5 48.31 1.64 18.43
CA THR A 5 47.79 2.96 18.82
C THR A 5 48.24 4.06 17.85
N ASN A 6 49.45 3.97 17.32
CA ASN A 6 49.97 4.93 16.33
C ASN A 6 49.30 4.74 14.97
N ASP A 7 49.10 3.50 14.55
CA ASP A 7 48.40 3.18 13.29
C ASP A 7 46.95 3.69 13.32
N ILE A 8 46.27 3.57 14.47
CA ILE A 8 44.92 4.14 14.67
C ILE A 8 44.95 5.67 14.57
N LYS A 9 45.95 6.32 15.19
CA LYS A 9 46.07 7.79 15.16
C LYS A 9 46.32 8.30 13.74
N GLU A 10 47.22 7.67 13.00
CA GLU A 10 47.49 8.03 11.60
C GLU A 10 46.27 7.80 10.71
N HIS A 11 45.56 6.68 10.91
CA HIS A 11 44.36 6.40 10.13
C HIS A 11 43.24 7.41 10.44
N THR A 12 43.05 7.76 11.71
CA THR A 12 42.05 8.75 12.13
C THR A 12 42.38 10.13 11.58
N ALA A 13 43.64 10.55 11.62
CA ALA A 13 44.08 11.82 11.05
C ALA A 13 43.90 11.86 9.52
N SER A 14 44.16 10.76 8.83
CA SER A 14 43.92 10.61 7.39
C SER A 14 42.43 10.64 7.01
N GLN A 15 41.54 10.16 7.88
CA GLN A 15 40.09 10.22 7.65
C GLN A 15 39.54 11.62 7.91
N LEU A 16 40.01 12.30 8.97
CA LEU A 16 39.59 13.65 9.31
C LEU A 16 39.95 14.67 8.23
N SER A 17 41.08 14.51 7.55
CA SER A 17 41.46 15.37 6.43
C SER A 17 40.69 15.13 5.13
N ARG A 18 39.95 14.01 5.02
CA ARG A 18 39.05 13.70 3.91
C ARG A 18 37.61 14.16 4.14
N ILE A 19 37.25 14.49 5.38
CA ILE A 19 35.98 15.14 5.67
C ILE A 19 36.13 16.60 5.22
N HIS A 20 35.62 16.90 4.03
CA HIS A 20 35.35 18.27 3.66
C HIS A 20 34.25 18.77 4.61
N VAL A 21 34.64 19.53 5.62
CA VAL A 21 33.69 20.28 6.43
C VAL A 21 33.02 21.24 5.46
N PRO A 22 31.71 21.11 5.18
CA PRO A 22 31.02 22.11 4.37
C PRO A 22 31.25 23.47 5.01
N GLU A 23 31.64 24.46 4.21
CA GLU A 23 31.66 25.85 4.65
C GLU A 23 30.27 26.17 5.21
N ASP A 24 30.25 26.45 6.52
CA ASP A 24 29.12 26.92 7.32
C ASP A 24 27.74 26.39 6.92
N ILE A 25 27.31 25.27 7.53
CA ILE A 25 25.88 24.96 7.65
C ILE A 25 25.25 26.16 8.37
N SER A 26 24.63 27.05 7.60
CA SER A 26 23.93 28.21 8.12
C SER A 26 22.81 27.72 9.04
N ALA A 27 22.53 28.43 10.13
CA ALA A 27 21.38 28.13 11.02
C ALA A 27 20.02 28.10 10.27
N CYS A 28 20.02 28.51 8.99
CA CYS A 28 18.89 28.48 8.07
C CYS A 28 18.76 27.18 7.25
N ASP A 29 19.74 26.26 7.31
CA ASP A 29 19.60 24.92 6.72
C ASP A 29 18.70 24.07 7.61
N GLN A 30 17.42 24.42 7.60
CA GLN A 30 16.38 23.67 8.28
C GLN A 30 16.31 22.29 7.66
N VAL A 31 16.42 21.25 8.48
CA VAL A 31 15.96 19.92 8.11
C VAL A 31 14.44 20.01 7.91
N VAL A 32 14.03 20.28 6.68
CA VAL A 32 12.61 20.26 6.30
C VAL A 32 12.20 18.79 6.20
N CYS A 33 11.66 18.26 7.28
CA CYS A 33 10.89 17.03 7.20
C CYS A 33 9.67 17.33 6.32
N LEU A 34 9.70 16.88 5.06
CA LEU A 34 8.55 17.00 4.19
C LEU A 34 7.34 16.34 4.88
N PRO A 35 6.17 17.00 4.89
CA PRO A 35 4.98 16.47 5.52
C PRO A 35 4.68 15.10 4.93
N ASN A 36 4.77 14.07 5.77
CA ASN A 36 4.43 12.72 5.35
C ASN A 36 2.93 12.54 5.57
N LYS A 37 2.18 12.87 4.53
CA LYS A 37 0.71 12.84 4.50
C LYS A 37 0.12 11.53 5.03
N LYS A 38 0.81 10.41 4.82
CA LYS A 38 0.41 9.10 5.36
C LYS A 38 0.42 9.09 6.89
N TYR A 39 1.50 9.56 7.53
CA TYR A 39 1.59 9.63 8.99
C TYR A 39 0.60 10.62 9.58
N GLU A 40 0.38 11.75 8.91
CA GLU A 40 -0.62 12.73 9.33
C GLU A 40 -2.04 12.15 9.33
N ASN A 41 -2.42 11.45 8.26
CA ASN A 41 -3.73 10.79 8.18
C ASN A 41 -3.88 9.70 9.25
N LEU A 42 -2.84 8.89 9.47
CA LEU A 42 -2.83 7.88 10.52
C LEU A 42 -2.99 8.50 11.92
N TYR A 43 -2.35 9.64 12.17
CA TYR A 43 -2.50 10.37 13.43
C TYR A 43 -3.93 10.88 13.60
N LYS A 44 -4.52 11.50 12.57
CA LYS A 44 -5.91 11.99 12.60
C LYS A 44 -6.89 10.86 12.87
N ILE A 45 -6.75 9.73 12.18
CA ILE A 45 -7.55 8.52 12.40
C ILE A 45 -7.43 8.07 13.86
N LYS A 46 -6.21 7.95 14.39
CA LYS A 46 -5.99 7.54 15.77
C LYS A 46 -6.57 8.53 16.79
N ALA A 47 -6.42 9.82 16.55
CA ALA A 47 -6.89 10.89 17.42
C ALA A 47 -8.43 11.01 17.43
N SER A 48 -9.10 10.58 16.36
CA SER A 48 -10.57 10.60 16.27
C SER A 48 -11.27 9.67 17.26
N GLY A 49 -10.58 8.64 17.77
CA GLY A 49 -11.20 7.59 18.58
C GLY A 49 -12.15 6.67 17.79
N CYS A 50 -12.23 6.80 16.47
CA CYS A 50 -13.07 5.96 15.62
C CYS A 50 -12.54 4.52 15.54
N HIS A 51 -13.45 3.54 15.60
CA HIS A 51 -13.13 2.13 15.38
C HIS A 51 -13.34 1.77 13.92
N ILE A 52 -12.30 1.26 13.27
CA ILE A 52 -12.33 0.89 11.86
C ILE A 52 -12.38 -0.63 11.73
N VAL A 53 -13.29 -1.12 10.88
CA VAL A 53 -13.36 -2.51 10.45
C VAL A 53 -13.05 -2.58 8.97
N ILE A 54 -12.10 -3.44 8.59
CA ILE A 54 -11.79 -3.73 7.18
C ILE A 54 -12.38 -5.10 6.87
N VAL A 55 -13.30 -5.13 5.92
CA VAL A 55 -13.84 -6.37 5.36
C VAL A 55 -13.21 -6.58 4.00
N GLU A 56 -12.57 -7.73 3.79
CA GLU A 56 -11.88 -8.08 2.54
C GLU A 56 -12.38 -9.42 2.00
N GLY A 57 -12.40 -9.53 0.67
CA GLY A 57 -12.80 -10.74 -0.04
C GLY A 57 -13.19 -10.44 -1.48
N PHE A 58 -13.21 -11.48 -2.33
CA PHE A 58 -13.39 -11.30 -3.78
C PHE A 58 -14.86 -11.12 -4.22
N CYS A 59 -15.85 -11.49 -3.39
CA CYS A 59 -17.29 -11.36 -3.69
C CYS A 59 -18.06 -10.51 -2.66
N ILE A 60 -17.40 -9.87 -1.70
CA ILE A 60 -18.10 -9.25 -0.55
C ILE A 60 -19.08 -8.15 -0.97
N LEU A 61 -18.80 -7.44 -2.06
CA LEU A 61 -19.64 -6.36 -2.56
C LEU A 61 -20.86 -6.88 -3.35
N ASN A 62 -20.85 -8.12 -3.82
CA ASN A 62 -22.01 -8.75 -4.47
C ASN A 62 -23.13 -9.07 -3.45
N TYR A 63 -22.80 -9.19 -2.16
CA TYR A 63 -23.78 -9.41 -1.11
C TYR A 63 -24.30 -8.07 -0.57
N LYS A 64 -25.46 -7.65 -1.09
CA LYS A 64 -26.07 -6.34 -0.78
C LYS A 64 -26.13 -5.99 0.72
N PRO A 65 -26.55 -6.88 1.64
CA PRO A 65 -26.60 -6.53 3.06
C PRO A 65 -25.22 -6.16 3.64
N LEU A 66 -24.14 -6.78 3.17
CA LEU A 66 -22.79 -6.41 3.58
C LEU A 66 -22.32 -5.14 2.89
N ALA A 67 -22.58 -5.00 1.59
CA ALA A 67 -22.22 -3.80 0.84
C ALA A 67 -22.92 -2.54 1.38
N ASP A 68 -24.15 -2.65 1.88
CA ASP A 68 -24.91 -1.55 2.47
C ASP A 68 -24.41 -1.15 3.87
N LEU A 69 -23.68 -2.05 4.56
CA LEU A 69 -23.07 -1.76 5.87
C LEU A 69 -21.72 -1.03 5.76
N CYS A 70 -21.07 -1.05 4.60
CA CYS A 70 -19.76 -0.42 4.41
C CYS A 70 -19.86 1.07 4.07
N ASP A 71 -19.22 1.93 4.85
CA ASP A 71 -19.12 3.38 4.58
C ASP A 71 -18.26 3.68 3.35
N LEU A 72 -17.14 2.95 3.21
CA LEU A 72 -16.20 3.06 2.10
C LEU A 72 -16.10 1.72 1.37
N LYS A 73 -16.18 1.75 0.03
CA LYS A 73 -16.20 0.55 -0.82
C LYS A 73 -15.12 0.67 -1.87
N TYR A 74 -14.23 -0.31 -1.91
CA TYR A 74 -13.11 -0.37 -2.84
C TYR A 74 -13.16 -1.68 -3.63
N TYR A 75 -12.88 -1.62 -4.93
CA TYR A 75 -12.80 -2.78 -5.79
C TYR A 75 -11.47 -2.78 -6.54
N LEU A 76 -10.65 -3.80 -6.31
CA LEU A 76 -9.33 -3.92 -6.93
C LEU A 76 -9.44 -4.85 -8.15
N THR A 77 -9.04 -4.35 -9.31
CA THR A 77 -9.01 -5.09 -10.58
C THR A 77 -7.58 -5.27 -11.06
N LEU A 78 -7.35 -6.32 -11.84
CA LEU A 78 -6.15 -6.52 -12.64
C LEU A 78 -6.56 -6.94 -14.04
N ASN A 79 -5.77 -6.63 -15.05
CA ASN A 79 -5.92 -7.27 -16.35
C ASN A 79 -5.78 -8.80 -16.27
N TYR A 80 -6.27 -9.47 -17.31
CA TYR A 80 -6.32 -10.93 -17.41
C TYR A 80 -4.93 -11.56 -17.22
N GLU A 81 -3.93 -11.03 -17.91
CA GLU A 81 -2.58 -11.58 -17.97
C GLU A 81 -1.89 -11.55 -16.61
N GLU A 82 -1.95 -10.42 -15.91
CA GLU A 82 -1.34 -10.26 -14.59
C GLU A 82 -2.12 -11.04 -13.52
N CYS A 83 -3.46 -11.09 -13.61
CA CYS A 83 -4.28 -11.90 -12.73
C CYS A 83 -3.95 -13.40 -12.86
N PHE A 84 -3.91 -13.90 -14.10
CA PHE A 84 -3.55 -15.28 -14.41
C PHE A 84 -2.16 -15.62 -13.90
N LYS A 85 -1.16 -14.79 -14.23
CA LYS A 85 0.23 -14.96 -13.77
C LYS A 85 0.36 -15.01 -12.25
N ARG A 86 -0.40 -14.21 -11.51
CA ARG A 86 -0.42 -14.26 -10.03
C ARG A 86 -1.12 -15.52 -9.53
N ARG A 87 -2.27 -15.88 -10.11
CA ARG A 87 -3.03 -17.08 -9.75
C ARG A 87 -2.18 -18.34 -9.92
N MET A 88 -1.47 -18.48 -11.03
CA MET A 88 -0.62 -19.65 -11.33
C MET A 88 0.55 -19.83 -10.34
N LYS A 89 0.92 -18.80 -9.58
CA LYS A 89 1.93 -18.90 -8.52
C LYS A 89 1.34 -19.29 -7.17
N ARG A 90 0.01 -19.27 -7.02
CA ARG A 90 -0.67 -19.60 -5.77
C ARG A 90 -1.14 -21.05 -5.81
N VAL A 91 -0.89 -21.79 -4.73
CA VAL A 91 -1.43 -23.14 -4.54
C VAL A 91 -2.71 -23.01 -3.71
N TYR A 92 -3.84 -23.41 -4.29
CA TYR A 92 -5.12 -23.51 -3.59
C TYR A 92 -5.34 -24.94 -3.07
N GLU A 93 -6.23 -25.07 -2.09
CA GLU A 93 -6.70 -26.37 -1.60
C GLU A 93 -8.24 -26.45 -1.79
N PRO A 94 -8.76 -27.34 -2.66
CA PRO A 94 -8.00 -28.19 -3.57
C PRO A 94 -7.27 -27.40 -4.67
N PRO A 95 -6.22 -27.97 -5.30
CA PRO A 95 -5.53 -27.32 -6.41
C PRO A 95 -6.47 -27.02 -7.59
N ASP A 96 -6.22 -25.92 -8.27
CA ASP A 96 -6.94 -25.56 -9.50
C ASP A 96 -6.80 -26.70 -10.54
N CYS A 97 -7.92 -27.18 -11.09
CA CYS A 97 -7.90 -28.17 -12.16
C CYS A 97 -7.48 -27.55 -13.51
N PRO A 98 -7.03 -28.35 -14.50
CA PRO A 98 -6.61 -27.82 -15.78
C PRO A 98 -7.69 -26.98 -16.48
N GLY A 99 -7.37 -25.71 -16.78
CA GLY A 99 -8.28 -24.75 -17.41
C GLY A 99 -9.28 -24.08 -16.45
N TYR A 100 -9.13 -24.27 -15.13
CA TYR A 100 -10.04 -23.70 -14.13
C TYR A 100 -10.11 -22.18 -14.20
N PHE A 101 -8.98 -21.51 -14.43
CA PHE A 101 -8.94 -20.05 -14.46
C PHE A 101 -9.80 -19.51 -15.62
N GLU A 102 -9.58 -20.03 -16.81
CA GLU A 102 -10.19 -19.57 -18.06
C GLU A 102 -11.67 -19.95 -18.13
N LYS A 103 -12.02 -21.13 -17.62
CA LYS A 103 -13.39 -21.66 -17.71
C LYS A 103 -14.28 -21.26 -16.54
N CYS A 104 -13.70 -20.99 -15.37
CA CYS A 104 -14.46 -20.73 -14.15
C CYS A 104 -14.09 -19.39 -13.50
N ALA A 105 -12.84 -19.25 -13.02
CA ALA A 105 -12.49 -18.11 -12.16
C ALA A 105 -12.61 -16.76 -12.87
N TRP A 106 -12.13 -16.65 -14.11
CA TRP A 106 -12.14 -15.41 -14.87
C TRP A 106 -13.54 -15.02 -15.37
N PRO A 107 -14.33 -15.91 -16.01
CA PRO A 107 -15.72 -15.60 -16.36
C PRO A 107 -16.57 -15.18 -15.15
N GLU A 108 -16.39 -15.86 -14.02
CA GLU A 108 -17.11 -15.54 -12.78
C GLU A 108 -16.68 -14.19 -12.21
N HIS A 109 -15.38 -13.86 -12.24
CA HIS A 109 -14.89 -12.53 -11.90
C HIS A 109 -15.52 -11.44 -12.76
N LEU A 110 -15.58 -11.60 -14.08
CA LEU A 110 -16.18 -10.62 -14.99
C LEU A 110 -17.67 -10.41 -14.69
N LYS A 111 -18.39 -11.50 -14.43
CA LYS A 111 -19.80 -11.45 -14.02
C LYS A 111 -19.97 -10.67 -12.72
N GLN A 112 -19.17 -10.98 -11.70
CA GLN A 112 -19.21 -10.33 -10.40
C GLN A 112 -18.85 -8.85 -10.46
N ALA A 113 -17.80 -8.49 -11.21
CA ALA A 113 -17.39 -7.11 -11.39
C ALA A 113 -18.48 -6.28 -12.11
N SER A 114 -19.13 -6.87 -13.12
CA SER A 114 -20.25 -6.27 -13.83
C SER A 114 -21.47 -6.06 -12.92
N GLU A 115 -21.80 -7.06 -12.10
CA GLU A 115 -22.89 -6.97 -11.11
C GLU A 115 -22.62 -5.84 -10.09
N VAL A 116 -21.43 -5.79 -9.50
CA VAL A 116 -21.05 -4.73 -8.56
C VAL A 116 -21.17 -3.36 -9.20
N LYS A 117 -20.69 -3.20 -10.44
CA LYS A 117 -20.76 -1.94 -11.19
C LYS A 117 -22.20 -1.46 -11.44
N GLN A 118 -23.14 -2.38 -11.59
CA GLN A 118 -24.54 -2.08 -11.86
C GLN A 118 -25.36 -1.86 -10.58
N THR A 119 -25.02 -2.55 -9.49
CA THR A 119 -25.91 -2.68 -8.31
C THR A 119 -25.38 -1.97 -7.07
N VAL A 120 -24.07 -1.74 -6.96
CA VAL A 120 -23.44 -1.15 -5.77
C VAL A 120 -23.00 0.27 -6.06
N GLN A 121 -23.52 1.20 -5.28
CA GLN A 121 -23.17 2.62 -5.40
C GLN A 121 -21.88 2.94 -4.63
N ASN A 122 -21.21 4.02 -5.06
CA ASN A 122 -20.05 4.62 -4.39
C ASN A 122 -18.84 3.68 -4.25
N VAL A 123 -18.65 2.77 -5.21
CA VAL A 123 -17.46 1.91 -5.27
C VAL A 123 -16.33 2.66 -5.97
N LYS A 124 -15.19 2.78 -5.29
CA LYS A 124 -13.93 3.28 -5.88
C LYS A 124 -13.14 2.12 -6.46
N TYR A 125 -12.81 2.21 -7.75
CA TYR A 125 -12.08 1.17 -8.46
C TYR A 125 -10.58 1.50 -8.52
N PHE A 126 -9.75 0.51 -8.22
CA PHE A 126 -8.30 0.60 -8.34
C PHE A 126 -7.79 -0.52 -9.24
N ASN A 127 -6.84 -0.21 -10.11
CA ASN A 127 -6.21 -1.14 -11.03
C ASN A 127 -4.69 -1.16 -10.87
N GLU A 128 -4.00 -1.91 -11.73
CA GLU A 128 -2.53 -1.99 -11.76
C GLU A 128 -1.81 -0.63 -11.91
N ASP A 129 -2.46 0.34 -12.56
CA ASP A 129 -1.90 1.68 -12.78
C ASP A 129 -2.12 2.61 -11.59
N THR A 130 -2.92 2.19 -10.61
CA THR A 130 -3.26 3.04 -9.47
C THR A 130 -2.10 3.12 -8.49
N VAL A 131 -1.40 4.25 -8.50
CA VAL A 131 -0.34 4.56 -7.53
C VAL A 131 -0.91 5.01 -6.18
N ASN A 132 -0.16 4.76 -5.09
CA ASN A 132 -0.44 5.24 -3.73
C ASN A 132 -1.86 4.92 -3.21
N ILE A 133 -2.36 3.70 -3.48
CA ILE A 133 -3.70 3.24 -3.05
C ILE A 133 -3.91 3.42 -1.55
N VAL A 134 -2.91 3.07 -0.74
CA VAL A 134 -3.00 3.19 0.72
C VAL A 134 -3.19 4.64 1.15
N ASP A 135 -2.46 5.59 0.55
CA ASP A 135 -2.58 7.00 0.93
C ASP A 135 -3.94 7.59 0.53
N LYS A 136 -4.50 7.13 -0.60
CA LYS A 136 -5.86 7.47 -1.03
C LYS A 136 -6.89 6.95 -0.03
N ILE A 137 -6.83 5.67 0.34
CA ILE A 137 -7.74 5.07 1.33
C ILE A 137 -7.62 5.78 2.68
N LEU A 138 -6.40 6.09 3.13
CA LEU A 138 -6.20 6.82 4.39
C LEU A 138 -6.77 8.25 4.34
N SER A 139 -6.71 8.91 3.19
CA SER A 139 -7.34 10.22 3.01
C SER A 139 -8.86 10.10 3.03
N ASP A 140 -9.41 9.12 2.32
CA ASP A 140 -10.84 8.84 2.29
C ASP A 140 -11.41 8.52 3.68
N ILE A 141 -10.66 7.78 4.51
CA ILE A 141 -11.04 7.51 5.91
C ILE A 141 -11.04 8.82 6.73
N VAL A 142 -10.05 9.69 6.54
CA VAL A 142 -10.02 10.99 7.23
C VAL A 142 -11.17 11.89 6.80
N ASP A 143 -11.61 11.81 5.55
CA ASP A 143 -12.70 12.65 5.02
C ASP A 143 -14.08 12.26 5.54
N ILE A 144 -14.25 11.03 6.07
CA ILE A 144 -15.52 10.55 6.65
C ILE A 144 -15.58 10.65 8.18
N ILE A 145 -14.46 10.95 8.83
CA ILE A 145 -14.33 11.10 10.29
C ILE A 145 -14.49 12.57 10.67
#